data_AF-A0A0P9M831-F1
#
_entry.id   AF-A0A0P9M831-F1
#
_cell.length_a   1.000
_cell.length_b   1.000
_cell.length_c   1.000
_cell.angle_alpha   90.00
_cell.angle_beta   90.00
_cell.angle_gamma   90.00
#
_symmetry.space_group_name_H-M   'P 1'
#
loop_
_entity.id
_entity.type
_entity.pdbx_description
1 polymer ?
#
loop_
_entity_poly.entity_id
_entity_poly.type
_entity_poly.pdbx_seq_one_letter_code
_entity_poly.pdbx_strand_id
1 'polypeptide(L)'
;MSICHSTRNHFSSSAGVTLRACSNTSENASGAPFCQQKLVSAPSCSNCPIEKLYMPMPNHSVTLPIAEESFSSWCHRLQPRTAAQWRAIDEILNLKPHPLAELRLRDPDFESPPVFESRIKDAFGLKKVAFFERFRADCLWLVPHTVGDYACADCIANALRQHGRIVLMKSWRYLLAPICPKHSKILTDYGRRKSSYLQFLTGPPVPLRLTITGSALDAVIKAGLKVQVLMLKLEKQLVSNPHSAGTREFSIFHARKYIMEFLLHAAHYGAGLATQFVTTPRAGDVALTDMRFKLLMKVGALQANAAERTCALIMMGIITGYVTRQEIEELNNQTEYVRSWWACRWDPEFLGTSCRQIYKSHDQTYSRQIRNALGTFNHKHTKAFVRGMALEPL
;
A
#
# COMPACT_ATOMS: atom_id res chain seq x y z
N MET A 1 -49.63 10.91 -18.11
CA MET A 1 -50.54 11.83 -17.39
C MET A 1 -49.92 12.12 -16.02
N SER A 2 -50.07 13.34 -15.52
CA SER A 2 -49.36 13.86 -14.33
C SER A 2 -50.33 14.61 -13.42
N ILE A 3 -50.41 14.20 -12.14
CA ILE A 3 -51.04 14.91 -11.00
C ILE A 3 -50.26 14.38 -9.77
N CYS A 4 -49.39 15.11 -9.04
CA CYS A 4 -49.46 16.42 -8.37
C CYS A 4 -50.47 16.50 -7.22
N HIS A 5 -50.00 16.35 -5.98
CA HIS A 5 -50.60 17.05 -4.83
C HIS A 5 -49.53 17.67 -3.92
N SER A 6 -49.60 18.99 -3.82
CA SER A 6 -49.09 19.80 -2.69
C SER A 6 -50.27 20.01 -1.70
N THR A 7 -50.17 20.60 -0.50
CA THR A 7 -49.11 21.27 0.29
C THR A 7 -49.62 21.30 1.76
N ARG A 8 -48.73 21.45 2.77
CA ARG A 8 -48.71 22.64 3.67
C ARG A 8 -47.65 22.57 4.77
N ASN A 9 -47.27 23.76 5.24
CA ASN A 9 -46.17 24.04 6.16
C ASN A 9 -46.61 24.01 7.63
N HIS A 10 -45.64 23.90 8.55
CA HIS A 10 -45.53 24.85 9.67
C HIS A 10 -44.05 25.06 10.05
N PHE A 11 -43.73 26.25 10.55
CA PHE A 11 -42.37 26.79 10.74
C PHE A 11 -42.23 27.41 12.15
N SER A 12 -41.13 27.15 12.84
CA SER A 12 -40.53 27.99 13.90
C SER A 12 -39.08 27.51 14.13
N SER A 13 -38.04 28.25 13.72
CA SER A 13 -37.45 29.43 14.38
C SER A 13 -36.90 29.09 15.79
N SER A 14 -35.64 29.33 16.18
CA SER A 14 -34.51 30.11 15.61
C SER A 14 -33.17 29.48 16.09
N ALA A 15 -31.92 29.88 15.78
CA ALA A 15 -31.25 30.83 14.87
C ALA A 15 -29.74 30.43 14.85
N GLY A 16 -28.82 30.98 14.04
CA GLY A 16 -28.94 31.91 12.92
C GLY A 16 -27.55 32.12 12.26
N VAL A 17 -27.50 32.30 10.94
CA VAL A 17 -26.28 32.63 10.18
C VAL A 17 -26.58 33.78 9.23
N THR A 18 -25.83 34.87 9.35
CA THR A 18 -26.07 36.11 8.60
C THR A 18 -25.37 36.08 7.25
N LEU A 19 -26.11 35.81 6.18
CA LEU A 19 -25.71 36.14 4.81
C LEU A 19 -26.38 37.45 4.40
N ARG A 20 -25.59 38.47 4.02
CA ARG A 20 -26.12 39.63 3.29
C ARG A 20 -25.92 39.42 1.80
N ALA A 21 -27.03 39.37 1.07
CA ALA A 21 -27.06 39.43 -0.37
C ALA A 21 -26.83 40.86 -0.88
N CYS A 22 -26.35 40.98 -2.12
CA CYS A 22 -26.68 42.08 -3.01
C CYS A 22 -26.92 41.49 -4.41
N SER A 23 -28.18 41.42 -4.80
CA SER A 23 -28.61 41.21 -6.18
C SER A 23 -28.85 42.56 -6.84
N ASN A 24 -28.42 42.74 -8.09
CA ASN A 24 -29.16 43.51 -9.09
C ASN A 24 -28.70 43.14 -10.50
N THR A 25 -29.65 43.18 -11.43
CA THR A 25 -29.56 42.71 -12.81
C THR A 25 -29.41 43.86 -13.80
N SER A 26 -28.55 43.71 -14.81
CA SER A 26 -28.75 44.29 -16.15
C SER A 26 -27.85 43.58 -17.17
N GLU A 27 -28.31 43.47 -18.41
CA GLU A 27 -27.70 42.65 -19.46
C GLU A 27 -26.60 43.38 -20.28
N ASN A 28 -25.79 42.56 -20.97
CA ASN A 28 -25.03 42.84 -22.19
C ASN A 28 -23.73 43.68 -22.14
N ALA A 29 -22.94 43.45 -23.20
CA ALA A 29 -21.67 44.09 -23.61
C ALA A 29 -20.38 43.67 -22.88
N SER A 30 -19.68 42.72 -23.52
CA SER A 30 -18.21 42.69 -23.73
C SER A 30 -17.32 43.65 -22.92
N GLY A 31 -16.51 43.10 -21.99
CA GLY A 31 -15.38 43.81 -21.40
C GLY A 31 -14.72 43.02 -20.26
N ALA A 32 -13.42 42.73 -20.37
CA ALA A 32 -12.66 42.14 -19.27
C ALA A 32 -12.29 43.22 -18.22
N PRO A 33 -12.57 43.02 -16.93
CA PRO A 33 -12.22 44.01 -15.90
C PRO A 33 -10.72 43.96 -15.56
N PHE A 34 -10.00 44.95 -16.06
CA PHE A 34 -8.60 45.24 -15.71
C PHE A 34 -8.55 45.81 -14.27
N CYS A 35 -7.92 45.12 -13.33
CA CYS A 35 -7.85 45.58 -11.94
C CYS A 35 -6.61 46.47 -11.71
N GLN A 36 -6.77 47.79 -11.82
CA GLN A 36 -5.74 48.75 -11.43
C GLN A 36 -5.66 48.88 -9.90
N GLN A 37 -4.57 48.42 -9.28
CA GLN A 37 -4.25 48.79 -7.90
C GLN A 37 -3.47 50.10 -7.87
N LYS A 38 -3.93 51.03 -7.02
CA LYS A 38 -3.28 52.33 -6.78
C LYS A 38 -1.88 52.13 -6.20
N LEU A 39 -0.87 52.71 -6.85
CA LEU A 39 0.40 53.05 -6.20
C LEU A 39 0.16 54.22 -5.24
N VAL A 40 0.38 54.00 -3.95
CA VAL A 40 0.53 55.07 -2.95
C VAL A 40 2.02 55.36 -2.81
N SER A 41 2.42 56.57 -3.18
CA SER A 41 3.80 57.03 -3.08
C SER A 41 4.19 57.36 -1.64
N ALA A 42 5.30 56.78 -1.16
CA ALA A 42 5.94 57.14 0.09
C ALA A 42 7.09 58.15 -0.16
N PRO A 43 7.44 59.03 0.80
CA PRO A 43 8.45 60.07 0.57
C PRO A 43 9.86 59.50 0.40
N SER A 44 10.63 60.09 -0.50
CA SER A 44 12.03 59.77 -0.73
C SER A 44 12.93 60.30 0.38
N CYS A 45 13.53 59.42 1.17
CA CYS A 45 14.65 59.78 2.05
C CYS A 45 15.97 59.52 1.32
N SER A 46 16.60 60.58 0.81
CA SER A 46 17.92 60.54 0.18
C SER A 46 19.03 60.54 1.22
N ASN A 47 20.11 59.80 0.93
CA ASN A 47 21.33 59.62 1.74
C ASN A 47 21.26 58.60 2.88
N CYS A 48 21.37 57.32 2.53
CA CYS A 48 22.07 56.31 3.34
C CYS A 48 23.02 55.52 2.41
N PRO A 49 24.28 55.26 2.81
CA PRO A 49 25.23 54.53 1.97
C PRO A 49 24.81 53.07 1.83
N ILE A 50 24.78 52.56 0.59
CA ILE A 50 24.50 51.15 0.30
C ILE A 50 25.78 50.34 0.58
N GLU A 51 26.03 50.05 1.85
CA GLU A 51 26.87 48.91 2.18
C GLU A 51 26.16 47.64 1.70
N LYS A 52 26.77 46.95 0.74
CA LYS A 52 26.38 45.59 0.35
C LYS A 52 26.73 44.63 1.49
N LEU A 53 25.92 44.65 2.54
CA LEU A 53 25.84 43.56 3.51
C LEU A 53 25.36 42.31 2.77
N TYR A 54 26.32 41.56 2.26
CA TYR A 54 26.15 40.26 1.65
C TYR A 54 25.82 39.25 2.76
N MET A 55 24.61 39.40 3.32
CA MET A 55 24.03 38.44 4.26
C MET A 55 24.03 37.07 3.58
N PRO A 56 24.76 36.07 4.10
CA PRO A 56 24.65 34.72 3.59
C PRO A 56 23.27 34.21 4.00
N MET A 57 22.31 34.35 3.08
CA MET A 57 20.95 33.81 3.22
C MET A 57 21.06 32.36 3.74
N PRO A 58 20.58 32.05 4.96
CA PRO A 58 20.66 30.70 5.49
C PRO A 58 19.97 29.75 4.52
N ASN A 59 20.73 28.82 3.95
CA ASN A 59 20.24 27.95 2.88
C ASN A 59 19.36 26.84 3.50
N HIS A 60 18.17 27.23 3.95
CA HIS A 60 17.30 26.46 4.84
C HIS A 60 15.85 26.47 4.33
N SER A 61 15.50 25.44 3.56
CA SER A 61 14.25 24.69 3.76
C SER A 61 14.29 23.34 3.04
N VAL A 62 15.37 22.57 3.24
CA VAL A 62 15.33 21.13 2.97
C VAL A 62 14.32 20.56 3.94
N THR A 63 13.09 20.36 3.48
CA THR A 63 11.99 19.93 4.33
C THR A 63 12.37 18.60 4.97
N LEU A 64 12.20 18.47 6.28
CA LEU A 64 12.52 17.20 6.94
C LEU A 64 11.63 16.06 6.37
N PRO A 65 12.13 14.82 6.36
CA PRO A 65 11.30 13.65 6.05
C PRO A 65 10.15 13.53 7.05
N ILE A 66 8.95 13.25 6.55
CA ILE A 66 7.81 12.90 7.38
C ILE A 66 7.99 11.45 7.88
N ALA A 67 7.44 11.11 9.05
CA ALA A 67 7.51 9.75 9.57
C ALA A 67 6.85 8.75 8.61
N GLU A 68 7.52 7.62 8.35
CA GLU A 68 7.15 6.59 7.35
C GLU A 68 7.09 7.05 5.88
N GLU A 69 7.51 8.27 5.54
CA GLU A 69 7.58 8.74 4.16
C GLU A 69 8.63 7.97 3.34
N SER A 70 8.32 7.68 2.07
CA SER A 70 9.27 7.05 1.14
C SER A 70 10.26 8.06 0.55
N PHE A 71 11.45 7.60 0.15
CA PHE A 71 12.52 8.48 -0.30
C PHE A 71 12.13 9.30 -1.54
N SER A 72 11.53 8.65 -2.54
CA SER A 72 11.05 9.31 -3.76
C SER A 72 9.91 10.30 -3.49
N SER A 73 9.04 10.03 -2.50
CA SER A 73 8.03 10.99 -2.03
C SER A 73 8.69 12.25 -1.47
N TRP A 74 9.68 12.08 -0.60
CA TRP A 74 10.43 13.20 -0.05
C TRP A 74 11.17 14.00 -1.14
N CYS A 75 11.81 13.33 -2.10
CA CYS A 75 12.43 13.97 -3.26
C CYS A 75 11.43 14.78 -4.09
N HIS A 76 10.20 14.28 -4.31
CA HIS A 76 9.12 15.02 -4.98
C HIS A 76 8.63 16.25 -4.17
N ARG A 77 8.92 16.34 -2.86
CA ARG A 77 8.64 17.53 -2.05
C ARG A 77 9.76 18.57 -2.06
N LEU A 78 10.98 18.21 -2.45
CA LEU A 78 12.09 19.15 -2.58
C LEU A 78 11.79 20.20 -3.65
N GLN A 79 12.36 21.40 -3.48
CA GLN A 79 12.22 22.52 -4.41
C GLN A 79 13.57 22.76 -5.11
N PRO A 80 13.86 22.07 -6.23
CA PRO A 80 15.11 22.25 -6.97
C PRO A 80 15.22 23.67 -7.54
N ARG A 81 16.34 24.34 -7.27
CA ARG A 81 16.68 25.70 -7.74
C ARG A 81 17.74 25.71 -8.83
N THR A 82 18.43 24.58 -9.07
CA THR A 82 19.49 24.46 -10.07
C THR A 82 19.24 23.29 -11.03
N ALA A 83 19.83 23.33 -12.22
CA ALA A 83 19.76 22.23 -13.18
C ALA A 83 20.45 20.94 -12.68
N ALA A 84 21.33 21.02 -11.69
CA ALA A 84 21.89 19.84 -11.02
C ALA A 84 20.88 19.20 -10.05
N GLN A 85 20.18 20.03 -9.26
CA GLN A 85 19.13 19.58 -8.34
C GLN A 85 17.93 18.98 -9.09
N TRP A 86 17.53 19.58 -10.21
CA TRP A 86 16.50 19.02 -11.09
C TRP A 86 16.89 17.64 -11.62
N ARG A 87 18.11 17.48 -12.16
CA ARG A 87 18.61 16.18 -12.65
C ARG A 87 18.67 15.12 -11.56
N ALA A 88 19.15 15.47 -10.37
CA ALA A 88 19.23 14.53 -9.24
C ALA A 88 17.84 14.01 -8.81
N ILE A 89 16.81 14.85 -8.83
CA ILE A 89 15.42 14.44 -8.56
C ILE A 89 14.84 13.63 -9.74
N ASP A 90 15.07 14.08 -10.98
CA ASP A 90 14.55 13.43 -12.18
C ASP A 90 15.04 11.98 -12.30
N GLU A 91 16.33 11.72 -12.03
CA GLU A 91 16.90 10.37 -12.03
C GLU A 91 16.23 9.41 -11.02
N ILE A 92 15.70 9.95 -9.91
CA ILE A 92 14.99 9.19 -8.86
C ILE A 92 13.52 8.95 -9.24
N LEU A 93 12.87 9.93 -9.88
CA LEU A 93 11.45 9.86 -10.22
C LEU A 93 11.17 9.19 -11.57
N ASN A 94 12.09 9.29 -12.53
CA ASN A 94 12.00 8.80 -13.90
C ASN A 94 13.05 7.71 -14.18
N LEU A 95 13.12 6.71 -13.31
CA LEU A 95 14.05 5.58 -13.40
C LEU A 95 13.90 4.86 -14.74
N LYS A 96 14.89 5.04 -15.61
CA LYS A 96 14.91 4.36 -16.91
C LYS A 96 15.08 2.84 -16.70
N PRO A 97 14.27 2.01 -17.37
CA PRO A 97 14.50 0.57 -17.40
C PRO A 97 15.90 0.28 -17.95
N HIS A 98 16.60 -0.70 -17.38
CA HIS A 98 17.89 -1.16 -17.88
C HIS A 98 17.85 -2.68 -17.99
N PRO A 99 18.22 -3.28 -19.15
CA PRO A 99 18.00 -4.70 -19.39
C PRO A 99 18.67 -5.65 -18.38
N LEU A 100 19.79 -5.21 -17.78
CA LEU A 100 20.66 -6.04 -16.94
C LEU A 100 20.50 -5.84 -15.43
N ALA A 101 19.56 -5.01 -14.98
CA ALA A 101 19.38 -4.74 -13.55
C ALA A 101 18.06 -5.34 -13.05
N GLU A 102 18.10 -6.11 -11.97
CA GLU A 102 16.87 -6.59 -11.32
C GLU A 102 15.98 -5.40 -10.91
N LEU A 103 14.66 -5.59 -10.99
CA LEU A 103 13.68 -4.55 -10.65
C LEU A 103 13.76 -4.07 -9.19
N ARG A 104 14.38 -4.85 -8.30
CA ARG A 104 14.66 -4.48 -6.90
C ARG A 104 15.87 -3.56 -6.78
N LEU A 105 16.96 -3.87 -7.48
CA LEU A 105 18.23 -3.10 -7.55
C LEU A 105 18.07 -1.67 -8.12
N ARG A 106 16.85 -1.22 -8.40
CA ARG A 106 16.51 0.11 -8.95
C ARG A 106 15.43 0.86 -8.20
N ASP A 107 14.83 0.30 -7.15
CA ASP A 107 13.77 1.00 -6.43
C ASP A 107 14.37 1.92 -5.36
N PRO A 108 14.35 3.26 -5.54
CA PRO A 108 15.02 4.20 -4.64
C PRO A 108 14.32 4.30 -3.28
N ASP A 109 13.12 3.74 -3.13
CA ASP A 109 12.45 3.60 -1.84
C ASP A 109 12.95 2.39 -1.02
N PHE A 110 13.71 1.46 -1.61
CA PHE A 110 14.12 0.19 -0.96
C PHE A 110 15.60 -0.17 -1.11
N GLU A 111 16.24 0.19 -2.22
CA GLU A 111 17.56 -0.33 -2.59
C GLU A 111 18.55 0.76 -3.00
N SER A 112 19.82 0.49 -2.66
CA SER A 112 20.93 1.42 -2.76
C SER A 112 20.62 2.87 -2.33
N PRO A 113 19.98 3.13 -1.15
CA PRO A 113 19.89 4.48 -0.63
C PRO A 113 21.23 5.23 -0.70
N PRO A 114 22.41 4.68 -0.31
CA PRO A 114 23.69 5.40 -0.39
C PRO A 114 24.03 6.04 -1.76
N VAL A 115 23.60 5.44 -2.88
CA VAL A 115 23.88 5.98 -4.22
C VAL A 115 22.98 7.19 -4.52
N PHE A 116 21.68 7.07 -4.27
CA PHE A 116 20.73 8.16 -4.48
C PHE A 116 20.85 9.26 -3.41
N GLU A 117 21.13 8.86 -2.17
CA GLU A 117 21.50 9.72 -1.05
C GLU A 117 22.70 10.58 -1.41
N SER A 118 23.81 10.02 -1.90
CA SER A 118 24.99 10.82 -2.27
C SER A 118 24.62 11.85 -3.33
N ARG A 119 23.92 11.45 -4.41
CA ARG A 119 23.52 12.37 -5.49
C ARG A 119 22.66 13.54 -4.97
N ILE A 120 21.67 13.28 -4.13
CA ILE A 120 20.84 14.32 -3.53
C ILE A 120 21.63 15.14 -2.50
N LYS A 121 22.48 14.51 -1.70
CA LYS A 121 23.35 15.15 -0.72
C LYS A 121 24.29 16.14 -1.38
N ASP A 122 24.91 15.77 -2.49
CA ASP A 122 25.85 16.59 -3.25
C ASP A 122 25.11 17.72 -3.98
N ALA A 123 23.98 17.42 -4.64
CA ALA A 123 23.18 18.44 -5.36
C ALA A 123 22.53 19.48 -4.43
N PHE A 124 22.17 19.11 -3.20
CA PHE A 124 21.53 20.00 -2.21
C PHE A 124 22.46 20.46 -1.07
N GLY A 125 23.75 20.07 -1.07
CA GLY A 125 24.73 20.47 -0.06
C GLY A 125 24.45 19.95 1.37
N LEU A 126 23.89 18.75 1.49
CA LEU A 126 23.36 18.22 2.75
C LEU A 126 24.47 17.64 3.64
N LYS A 127 24.66 18.21 4.84
CA LYS A 127 25.76 17.81 5.73
C LYS A 127 25.45 16.66 6.70
N LYS A 128 24.17 16.36 6.96
CA LYS A 128 23.76 15.33 7.94
C LYS A 128 23.34 14.03 7.24
N VAL A 129 24.03 12.93 7.51
CA VAL A 129 23.69 11.59 6.99
C VAL A 129 22.50 10.96 7.74
N ALA A 130 22.38 11.23 9.04
CA ALA A 130 21.48 10.52 9.96
C ALA A 130 19.97 10.63 9.70
N PHE A 131 19.50 11.45 8.75
CA PHE A 131 18.07 11.46 8.39
C PHE A 131 17.74 10.49 7.25
N PHE A 132 18.70 10.09 6.42
CA PHE A 132 18.43 9.21 5.28
C PHE A 132 18.15 7.76 5.70
N GLU A 133 18.75 7.31 6.80
CA GLU A 133 18.43 6.03 7.46
C GLU A 133 16.92 5.83 7.68
N ARG A 134 16.14 6.91 7.85
CA ARG A 134 14.68 6.87 8.04
C ARG A 134 13.92 6.39 6.81
N PHE A 135 14.51 6.50 5.62
CA PHE A 135 13.92 6.04 4.38
C PHE A 135 14.10 4.54 4.13
N ARG A 136 15.03 3.89 4.82
CA ARG A 136 15.23 2.45 4.71
C ARG A 136 13.95 1.71 5.08
N ALA A 137 13.69 0.59 4.42
CA ALA A 137 12.54 -0.25 4.73
C ALA A 137 12.75 -1.00 6.05
N ASP A 138 11.73 -1.00 6.90
CA ASP A 138 11.71 -1.75 8.16
C ASP A 138 11.39 -3.25 7.95
N CYS A 139 11.22 -3.66 6.69
CA CYS A 139 10.71 -4.96 6.26
C CYS A 139 11.48 -5.43 5.00
N LEU A 140 11.68 -6.73 4.85
CA LEU A 140 12.40 -7.34 3.73
C LEU A 140 11.46 -7.80 2.61
N TRP A 141 10.18 -8.03 2.91
CA TRP A 141 9.22 -8.51 1.92
C TRP A 141 8.46 -7.37 1.22
N LEU A 142 9.08 -6.85 0.17
CA LEU A 142 8.69 -5.60 -0.50
C LEU A 142 8.14 -5.83 -1.91
N VAL A 143 7.16 -5.01 -2.30
CA VAL A 143 6.69 -4.85 -3.69
C VAL A 143 7.46 -3.66 -4.30
N PRO A 144 8.14 -3.80 -5.45
CA PRO A 144 8.75 -2.67 -6.18
C PRO A 144 7.71 -1.77 -6.89
N HIS A 145 7.92 -0.45 -6.96
CA HIS A 145 6.97 0.49 -7.57
C HIS A 145 6.76 0.31 -9.08
N THR A 146 7.66 -0.42 -9.72
CA THR A 146 7.57 -0.89 -11.11
C THR A 146 6.53 -2.00 -11.33
N VAL A 147 6.08 -2.66 -10.25
CA VAL A 147 5.08 -3.73 -10.29
C VAL A 147 3.65 -3.18 -10.13
N GLY A 148 3.43 -2.33 -9.12
CA GLY A 148 2.15 -1.69 -8.78
C GLY A 148 2.34 -0.75 -7.59
N ASP A 149 1.43 0.18 -7.33
CA ASP A 149 1.62 1.24 -6.33
C ASP A 149 0.40 1.46 -5.44
N TYR A 150 0.54 0.95 -4.22
CA TYR A 150 -0.52 0.87 -3.24
C TYR A 150 -0.57 2.14 -2.40
N ALA A 151 -1.76 2.68 -2.19
CA ALA A 151 -1.97 3.82 -1.31
C ALA A 151 -3.33 3.77 -0.61
N CYS A 152 -3.43 4.50 0.51
CA CYS A 152 -4.70 4.77 1.16
C CYS A 152 -5.20 6.14 0.73
N ALA A 153 -6.36 6.19 0.06
CA ALA A 153 -6.96 7.44 -0.42
C ALA A 153 -7.18 8.45 0.71
N ASP A 154 -7.61 8.00 1.90
CA ASP A 154 -7.82 8.88 3.06
C ASP A 154 -6.49 9.47 3.58
N CYS A 155 -5.40 8.72 3.55
CA CYS A 155 -4.06 9.24 3.87
C CYS A 155 -3.60 10.27 2.84
N ILE A 156 -3.83 10.03 1.54
CA ILE A 156 -3.52 10.99 0.47
C ILE A 156 -4.32 12.28 0.69
N ALA A 157 -5.62 12.18 0.94
CA ALA A 157 -6.49 13.32 1.22
C ALA A 157 -6.03 14.09 2.48
N ASN A 158 -5.64 13.39 3.55
CA ASN A 158 -5.10 14.02 4.76
C ASN A 158 -3.75 14.70 4.50
N ALA A 159 -2.84 14.09 3.75
CA ALA A 159 -1.56 14.70 3.38
C ALA A 159 -1.74 15.97 2.53
N LEU A 160 -2.69 15.96 1.58
CA LEU A 160 -3.05 17.13 0.79
C LEU A 160 -3.58 18.27 1.67
N ARG A 161 -4.46 17.98 2.64
CA ARG A 161 -4.98 18.98 3.59
C ARG A 161 -3.90 19.54 4.51
N GLN A 162 -2.98 18.70 4.99
CA GLN A 162 -1.98 19.07 6.00
C GLN A 162 -0.68 19.66 5.42
N HIS A 163 -0.32 19.29 4.19
CA HIS A 163 0.98 19.60 3.59
C HIS A 163 0.86 20.20 2.17
N GLY A 164 -0.35 20.32 1.62
CA GLY A 164 -0.59 20.79 0.25
C GLY A 164 -0.05 19.85 -0.84
N ARG A 165 0.39 18.64 -0.48
CA ARG A 165 1.09 17.70 -1.38
C ARG A 165 0.76 16.25 -1.04
N ILE A 166 0.92 15.36 -2.02
CA ILE A 166 0.89 13.91 -1.82
C ILE A 166 2.12 13.50 -1.02
N VAL A 167 1.94 12.57 -0.07
CA VAL A 167 3.01 11.92 0.70
C VAL A 167 2.79 10.42 0.61
N LEU A 168 3.77 9.68 0.08
CA LEU A 168 3.71 8.22 -0.04
C LEU A 168 4.40 7.56 1.14
N MET A 169 3.81 6.49 1.68
CA MET A 169 4.32 5.80 2.86
C MET A 169 5.09 4.54 2.46
N LYS A 170 6.29 4.33 3.04
CA LYS A 170 7.07 3.09 2.89
C LYS A 170 6.22 1.85 3.16
N SER A 171 5.43 1.88 4.22
CA SER A 171 4.65 0.74 4.69
C SER A 171 3.58 0.25 3.72
N TRP A 172 3.08 1.08 2.79
CA TRP A 172 2.13 0.63 1.76
C TRP A 172 2.73 -0.38 0.78
N ARG A 173 4.06 -0.45 0.75
CA ARG A 173 4.87 -1.25 -0.17
C ARG A 173 5.22 -2.62 0.38
N TYR A 174 4.96 -2.86 1.68
CA TYR A 174 5.28 -4.13 2.33
C TYR A 174 4.21 -5.17 1.98
N LEU A 175 4.60 -6.39 1.61
CA LEU A 175 3.62 -7.45 1.27
C LEU A 175 2.73 -7.82 2.46
N LEU A 176 3.27 -7.71 3.68
CA LEU A 176 2.56 -7.97 4.94
C LEU A 176 1.67 -6.81 5.40
N ALA A 177 1.67 -5.66 4.70
CA ALA A 177 0.88 -4.48 5.07
C ALA A 177 -0.17 -4.08 4.01
N PRO A 178 -1.06 -5.00 3.55
CA PRO A 178 -2.09 -4.66 2.57
C PRO A 178 -3.22 -3.78 3.11
N ILE A 179 -3.30 -3.53 4.42
CA ILE A 179 -4.34 -2.69 5.04
C ILE A 179 -3.69 -1.45 5.65
N CYS A 180 -4.29 -0.27 5.44
CA CYS A 180 -3.92 0.95 6.14
C CYS A 180 -4.35 0.84 7.62
N PRO A 181 -3.42 0.86 8.60
CA PRO A 181 -3.77 0.75 10.02
C PRO A 181 -4.39 2.03 10.59
N LYS A 182 -4.27 3.19 9.90
CA LYS A 182 -4.84 4.47 10.34
C LYS A 182 -6.33 4.61 10.04
N HIS A 183 -6.78 3.99 8.95
CA HIS A 183 -8.13 4.14 8.40
C HIS A 183 -8.90 2.82 8.30
N SER A 184 -8.27 1.70 8.66
CA SER A 184 -8.81 0.35 8.53
C SER A 184 -9.40 0.09 7.14
N LYS A 185 -8.60 0.35 6.09
CA LYS A 185 -8.99 0.15 4.69
C LYS A 185 -7.92 -0.63 3.95
N ILE A 186 -8.34 -1.61 3.14
CA ILE A 186 -7.47 -2.29 2.18
C ILE A 186 -6.86 -1.24 1.23
N LEU A 187 -5.55 -1.30 0.99
CA LEU A 187 -4.84 -0.34 0.16
C LEU A 187 -5.24 -0.49 -1.31
N THR A 188 -5.50 0.63 -1.98
CA THR A 188 -5.85 0.66 -3.40
C THR A 188 -4.58 0.69 -4.25
N ASP A 189 -4.52 -0.12 -5.29
CA ASP A 189 -3.42 -0.09 -6.27
C ASP A 189 -3.72 0.96 -7.37
N TYR A 190 -2.75 1.82 -7.65
CA TYR A 190 -2.81 2.86 -8.68
C TYR A 190 -1.91 2.52 -9.89
N GLY A 191 -1.49 1.27 -10.01
CA GLY A 191 -0.62 0.77 -11.08
C GLY A 191 0.82 1.26 -10.95
N ARG A 192 1.57 1.23 -12.06
CA ARG A 192 2.98 1.70 -12.07
C ARG A 192 3.07 3.19 -11.74
N ARG A 193 4.02 3.57 -10.89
CA ARG A 193 4.27 4.97 -10.51
C ARG A 193 4.70 5.81 -11.72
N LYS A 194 3.97 6.90 -11.98
CA LYS A 194 4.36 8.02 -12.85
C LYS A 194 5.00 9.10 -12.00
N SER A 195 6.04 9.76 -12.51
CA SER A 195 6.79 10.82 -11.81
C SER A 195 5.95 12.03 -11.38
N SER A 196 4.80 12.29 -12.03
CA SER A 196 3.91 13.40 -11.67
C SER A 196 2.97 13.14 -10.48
N TYR A 197 2.89 11.90 -10.00
CA TYR A 197 1.97 11.43 -8.94
C TYR A 197 0.46 11.67 -9.19
N LEU A 198 0.07 12.27 -10.33
CA LEU A 198 -1.34 12.60 -10.64
C LEU A 198 -2.26 11.38 -10.65
N GLN A 199 -1.74 10.17 -10.87
CA GLN A 199 -2.52 8.94 -10.79
C GLN A 199 -3.23 8.74 -9.44
N PHE A 200 -2.67 9.25 -8.33
CA PHE A 200 -3.30 9.17 -7.01
C PHE A 200 -4.48 10.13 -6.83
N LEU A 201 -4.68 11.06 -7.76
CA LEU A 201 -5.75 12.07 -7.74
C LEU A 201 -6.79 11.83 -8.84
N THR A 202 -6.34 11.48 -10.05
CA THR A 202 -7.17 11.40 -11.26
C THR A 202 -7.00 10.08 -12.03
N GLY A 203 -6.10 9.20 -11.61
CA GLY A 203 -5.91 7.89 -12.23
C GLY A 203 -7.02 6.92 -11.82
N PRO A 204 -7.59 6.13 -12.75
CA PRO A 204 -8.47 5.03 -12.37
C PRO A 204 -7.65 4.01 -11.57
N PRO A 205 -8.08 3.63 -10.35
CA PRO A 205 -7.39 2.61 -9.57
C PRO A 205 -7.54 1.24 -10.24
N VAL A 206 -6.55 0.38 -10.06
CA VAL A 206 -6.64 -1.02 -10.45
C VAL A 206 -7.70 -1.69 -9.56
N PRO A 207 -8.74 -2.34 -10.11
CA PRO A 207 -9.80 -2.94 -9.30
C PRO A 207 -9.25 -3.97 -8.32
N LEU A 208 -9.62 -3.83 -7.04
CA LEU A 208 -9.29 -4.82 -6.00
C LEU A 208 -9.98 -6.18 -6.20
N ARG A 209 -10.86 -6.30 -7.22
CA ARG A 209 -11.63 -7.51 -7.53
C ARG A 209 -12.48 -8.03 -6.35
N LEU A 210 -12.77 -7.19 -5.37
CA LEU A 210 -13.53 -7.55 -4.17
C LEU A 210 -14.94 -8.03 -4.52
N THR A 211 -15.35 -9.12 -3.86
CA THR A 211 -16.66 -9.76 -3.99
C THR A 211 -17.42 -9.81 -2.65
N ILE A 212 -16.98 -9.00 -1.67
CA ILE A 212 -17.65 -8.75 -0.38
C ILE A 212 -17.71 -7.25 -0.10
N THR A 213 -18.70 -6.83 0.68
CA THR A 213 -18.93 -5.44 1.13
C THR A 213 -19.49 -5.44 2.55
N GLY A 214 -19.67 -4.25 3.16
CA GLY A 214 -20.30 -4.10 4.47
C GLY A 214 -19.59 -4.85 5.60
N SER A 215 -20.36 -5.40 6.56
CA SER A 215 -19.85 -6.08 7.75
C SER A 215 -18.90 -7.25 7.44
N ALA A 216 -19.10 -7.95 6.32
CA ALA A 216 -18.21 -9.01 5.87
C ALA A 216 -16.81 -8.47 5.52
N LEU A 217 -16.74 -7.30 4.87
CA LEU A 217 -15.48 -6.63 4.57
C LEU A 217 -14.82 -6.10 5.85
N ASP A 218 -15.60 -5.55 6.79
CA ASP A 218 -15.09 -5.06 8.08
C ASP A 218 -14.51 -6.19 8.95
N ALA A 219 -15.17 -7.36 8.98
CA ALA A 219 -14.66 -8.55 9.68
C ALA A 219 -13.33 -9.04 9.08
N VAL A 220 -13.23 -9.10 7.74
CA VAL A 220 -12.00 -9.43 7.01
C VAL A 220 -10.90 -8.42 7.29
N ILE A 221 -11.20 -7.12 7.27
CA ILE A 221 -10.24 -6.05 7.59
C ILE A 221 -9.74 -6.18 9.04
N LYS A 222 -10.63 -6.42 10.01
CA LYS A 222 -10.29 -6.60 11.43
C LYS A 222 -9.37 -7.80 11.65
N ALA A 223 -9.70 -8.97 11.08
CA ALA A 223 -8.86 -10.16 11.16
C ALA A 223 -7.51 -9.97 10.45
N GLY A 224 -7.53 -9.37 9.26
CA GLY A 224 -6.33 -9.04 8.48
C GLY A 224 -5.39 -8.11 9.22
N LEU A 225 -5.90 -7.02 9.83
CA LEU A 225 -5.10 -6.06 10.60
C LEU A 225 -4.42 -6.71 11.81
N LYS A 226 -5.13 -7.56 12.55
CA LYS A 226 -4.56 -8.32 13.67
C LYS A 226 -3.35 -9.13 13.23
N VAL A 227 -3.49 -9.92 12.15
CA VAL A 227 -2.40 -10.76 11.65
C VAL A 227 -1.26 -9.92 11.06
N GLN A 228 -1.59 -8.85 10.32
CA GLN A 228 -0.63 -7.86 9.78
C GLN A 228 0.23 -7.26 10.90
N VAL A 229 -0.36 -6.79 12.00
CA VAL A 229 0.40 -6.19 13.12
C VAL A 229 1.34 -7.20 13.77
N LEU A 230 0.89 -8.45 13.98
CA LEU A 230 1.73 -9.52 14.53
C LEU A 230 2.89 -9.89 13.59
N MET A 231 2.61 -9.99 12.29
CA MET A 231 3.61 -10.31 11.26
C MET A 231 4.65 -9.19 11.07
N LEU A 232 4.22 -7.94 11.02
CA LEU A 232 5.12 -6.79 10.93
C LEU A 232 5.97 -6.64 12.19
N LYS A 233 5.42 -6.88 13.39
CA LYS A 233 6.21 -6.88 14.63
C LYS A 233 7.33 -7.92 14.58
N LEU A 234 7.02 -9.13 14.11
CA LEU A 234 8.01 -10.21 13.93
C LEU A 234 9.07 -9.84 12.89
N GLU A 235 8.69 -9.34 11.71
CA GLU A 235 9.67 -8.95 10.68
C GLU A 235 10.58 -7.82 11.14
N LYS A 236 10.04 -6.78 11.79
CA LYS A 236 10.84 -5.66 12.33
C LYS A 236 11.87 -6.12 13.36
N GLN A 237 11.50 -7.07 14.24
CA GLN A 237 12.44 -7.66 15.19
C GLN A 237 13.60 -8.38 14.49
N LEU A 238 13.32 -9.13 13.41
CA LEU A 238 14.34 -9.82 12.63
C LEU A 238 15.25 -8.84 11.87
N VAL A 239 14.68 -7.80 11.24
CA VAL A 239 15.43 -6.77 10.52
C VAL A 239 16.34 -5.98 11.47
N SER A 240 15.90 -5.72 12.70
CA SER A 240 16.71 -5.03 13.72
C SER A 240 17.83 -5.88 14.32
N ASN A 241 17.84 -7.20 14.10
CA ASN A 241 18.79 -8.12 14.69
C ASN A 241 19.70 -8.76 13.61
N PRO A 242 20.97 -8.34 13.47
CA PRO A 242 21.89 -8.89 12.47
C PRO A 242 22.26 -10.36 12.72
N HIS A 243 21.99 -10.88 13.93
CA HIS A 243 22.19 -12.29 14.31
C HIS A 243 20.88 -13.08 14.36
N SER A 244 19.82 -12.62 13.68
CA SER A 244 18.54 -13.33 13.64
C SER A 244 18.59 -14.67 12.88
N ALA A 245 19.59 -14.89 12.03
CA ALA A 245 19.76 -16.15 11.30
C ALA A 245 19.89 -17.34 12.25
N GLY A 246 19.10 -18.39 12.03
CA GLY A 246 19.07 -19.59 12.89
C GLY A 246 18.17 -19.47 14.14
N THR A 247 17.60 -18.30 14.44
CA THR A 247 16.62 -18.16 15.54
C THR A 247 15.29 -18.87 15.23
N ARG A 248 14.53 -19.17 16.29
CA ARG A 248 13.18 -19.73 16.16
C ARG A 248 12.24 -18.74 15.46
N GLU A 249 12.37 -17.46 15.79
CA GLU A 249 11.60 -16.34 15.25
C GLU A 249 11.81 -16.21 13.74
N PHE A 250 13.07 -16.33 13.29
CA PHE A 250 13.43 -16.35 11.87
C PHE A 250 12.77 -17.53 11.15
N SER A 251 12.84 -18.72 11.75
CA SER A 251 12.24 -19.94 11.19
C SER A 251 10.72 -19.83 11.09
N ILE A 252 10.06 -19.32 12.14
CA ILE A 252 8.62 -19.00 12.17
C ILE A 252 8.24 -18.00 11.08
N PHE A 253 9.01 -16.92 10.92
CA PHE A 253 8.75 -15.90 9.90
C PHE A 253 8.87 -16.48 8.49
N HIS A 254 9.95 -17.22 8.22
CA HIS A 254 10.17 -17.85 6.91
C HIS A 254 9.10 -18.90 6.58
N ALA A 255 8.66 -19.70 7.56
CA ALA A 255 7.58 -20.66 7.39
C ALA A 255 6.24 -19.96 7.08
N ARG A 256 5.89 -18.88 7.79
CA ARG A 256 4.67 -18.08 7.51
C ARG A 256 4.71 -17.40 6.16
N LYS A 257 5.85 -16.81 5.79
CA LYS A 257 6.09 -16.23 4.47
C LYS A 257 5.91 -17.27 3.37
N TYR A 258 6.45 -18.48 3.54
CA TYR A 258 6.27 -19.59 2.61
C TYR A 258 4.78 -19.98 2.47
N ILE A 259 4.05 -20.10 3.58
CA ILE A 259 2.60 -20.38 3.58
C ILE A 259 1.83 -19.29 2.83
N MET A 260 2.13 -18.01 3.05
CA MET A 260 1.49 -16.92 2.30
C MET A 260 1.83 -16.96 0.79
N GLU A 261 3.09 -17.19 0.42
CA GLU A 261 3.50 -17.34 -0.99
C GLU A 261 2.82 -18.55 -1.66
N PHE A 262 2.54 -19.62 -0.90
CA PHE A 262 1.83 -20.81 -1.36
C PHE A 262 0.32 -20.54 -1.56
N LEU A 263 -0.29 -19.71 -0.71
CA LEU A 263 -1.69 -19.30 -0.85
C LEU A 263 -1.90 -18.24 -1.96
N LEU A 264 -0.86 -17.46 -2.29
CA LEU A 264 -0.86 -16.41 -3.32
C LEU A 264 -0.38 -16.87 -4.71
N HIS A 265 -0.04 -18.15 -4.86
CA HIS A 265 0.51 -18.79 -6.08
C HIS A 265 -0.16 -18.33 -7.39
N ALA A 266 0.62 -17.94 -8.41
CA ALA A 266 0.09 -17.64 -9.75
C ALA A 266 -0.15 -18.94 -10.54
N ALA A 267 -1.20 -19.01 -11.36
CA ALA A 267 -1.49 -20.21 -12.16
C ALA A 267 -1.90 -19.83 -13.59
N HIS A 268 -1.76 -20.77 -14.53
CA HIS A 268 -2.18 -20.61 -15.92
C HIS A 268 -3.68 -20.30 -16.06
N TYR A 269 -4.52 -21.07 -15.37
CA TYR A 269 -5.95 -20.82 -15.22
C TYR A 269 -6.27 -20.60 -13.75
N GLY A 270 -6.83 -19.43 -13.43
CA GLY A 270 -7.11 -19.01 -12.06
C GLY A 270 -5.87 -18.56 -11.29
N ALA A 271 -5.95 -18.59 -9.96
CA ALA A 271 -4.84 -18.27 -9.06
C ALA A 271 -5.01 -19.00 -7.72
N GLY A 272 -4.01 -18.88 -6.86
CA GLY A 272 -3.93 -19.56 -5.57
C GLY A 272 -5.12 -19.27 -4.66
N LEU A 273 -5.33 -20.13 -3.66
CA LEU A 273 -6.55 -20.17 -2.84
C LEU A 273 -6.99 -18.82 -2.28
N ALA A 274 -6.05 -17.94 -1.92
CA ALA A 274 -6.32 -16.60 -1.42
C ALA A 274 -7.16 -15.72 -2.38
N THR A 275 -7.13 -16.00 -3.69
CA THR A 275 -7.87 -15.22 -4.69
C THR A 275 -9.33 -15.64 -4.86
N GLN A 276 -9.76 -16.70 -4.18
CA GLN A 276 -11.09 -17.32 -4.35
C GLN A 276 -12.10 -16.95 -3.25
N PHE A 277 -11.60 -16.44 -2.12
CA PHE A 277 -12.43 -16.14 -0.94
C PHE A 277 -13.13 -14.77 -1.04
N VAL A 278 -12.38 -13.67 -1.00
CA VAL A 278 -12.97 -12.31 -0.97
C VAL A 278 -12.82 -11.56 -2.29
N THR A 279 -12.23 -12.19 -3.30
CA THR A 279 -11.98 -11.60 -4.63
C THR A 279 -12.52 -12.48 -5.76
N THR A 280 -12.61 -11.96 -6.98
CA THR A 280 -12.65 -12.80 -8.18
C THR A 280 -11.25 -13.34 -8.50
N PRO A 281 -11.14 -14.56 -9.07
CA PRO A 281 -9.88 -15.09 -9.57
C PRO A 281 -9.17 -14.16 -10.55
N ARG A 282 -7.85 -14.33 -10.72
CA ARG A 282 -7.09 -13.62 -11.75
C ARG A 282 -7.48 -14.12 -13.14
N ALA A 283 -7.33 -13.27 -14.14
CA ALA A 283 -7.33 -13.71 -15.53
C ALA A 283 -6.20 -14.73 -15.75
N GLY A 284 -6.43 -15.69 -16.65
CA GLY A 284 -5.40 -16.66 -17.01
C GLY A 284 -4.25 -16.00 -17.79
N ASP A 285 -3.05 -16.55 -17.65
CA ASP A 285 -1.83 -16.06 -18.30
C ASP A 285 -1.03 -17.24 -18.86
N VAL A 286 -1.02 -17.36 -20.19
CA VAL A 286 -0.38 -18.44 -20.96
C VAL A 286 1.13 -18.54 -20.66
N ALA A 287 1.78 -17.43 -20.32
CA ALA A 287 3.21 -17.43 -19.99
C ALA A 287 3.54 -18.20 -18.71
N LEU A 288 2.56 -18.49 -17.85
CA LEU A 288 2.75 -19.19 -16.58
C LEU A 288 2.74 -20.72 -16.70
N THR A 289 2.34 -21.28 -17.85
CA THR A 289 2.09 -22.72 -18.03
C THR A 289 3.29 -23.60 -17.67
N ASP A 290 4.48 -23.23 -18.15
CA ASP A 290 5.71 -24.02 -17.99
C ASP A 290 6.59 -23.56 -16.82
N MET A 291 6.11 -22.63 -15.98
CA MET A 291 6.88 -22.11 -14.87
C MET A 291 6.92 -23.07 -13.69
N ARG A 292 8.10 -23.24 -13.09
CA ARG A 292 8.28 -24.05 -11.88
C ARG A 292 7.46 -23.50 -10.71
N PHE A 293 6.81 -24.36 -9.94
CA PHE A 293 5.96 -24.00 -8.79
C PHE A 293 6.57 -22.95 -7.84
N LYS A 294 7.86 -23.07 -7.50
CA LYS A 294 8.57 -22.09 -6.65
C LYS A 294 8.65 -20.69 -7.26
N LEU A 295 8.72 -20.57 -8.59
CA LEU A 295 8.66 -19.29 -9.29
C LEU A 295 7.23 -18.74 -9.29
N LEU A 296 6.23 -19.59 -9.58
CA LEU A 296 4.81 -19.24 -9.52
C LEU A 296 4.36 -18.73 -8.14
N MET A 297 4.90 -19.27 -7.04
CA MET A 297 4.72 -18.72 -5.69
C MET A 297 5.24 -17.27 -5.55
N LYS A 298 6.43 -16.97 -6.09
CA LYS A 298 7.03 -15.62 -6.01
C LYS A 298 6.31 -14.61 -6.91
N VAL A 299 6.02 -15.01 -8.16
CA VAL A 299 5.22 -14.21 -9.11
C VAL A 299 3.83 -13.96 -8.54
N GLY A 300 3.21 -15.01 -8.00
CA GLY A 300 1.90 -14.97 -7.34
C GLY A 300 1.79 -13.93 -6.25
N ALA A 301 2.78 -13.89 -5.34
CA ALA A 301 2.86 -12.90 -4.28
C ALA A 301 3.10 -11.47 -4.80
N LEU A 302 3.94 -11.28 -5.83
CA LEU A 302 4.23 -9.95 -6.38
C LEU A 302 3.06 -9.36 -7.16
N GLN A 303 2.34 -10.18 -7.92
CA GLN A 303 1.10 -9.81 -8.63
C GLN A 303 -0.09 -9.63 -7.67
N ALA A 304 0.04 -9.98 -6.39
CA ALA A 304 -1.08 -10.01 -5.48
C ALA A 304 -1.56 -8.61 -5.09
N ASN A 305 -2.82 -8.31 -5.41
CA ASN A 305 -3.44 -7.08 -4.95
C ASN A 305 -3.62 -7.10 -3.42
N ALA A 306 -3.94 -5.96 -2.82
CA ALA A 306 -4.04 -5.87 -1.37
C ALA A 306 -5.17 -6.75 -0.77
N ALA A 307 -6.26 -7.00 -1.50
CA ALA A 307 -7.33 -7.89 -1.05
C ALA A 307 -6.87 -9.36 -1.02
N GLU A 308 -6.19 -9.84 -2.06
CA GLU A 308 -5.60 -11.18 -2.11
C GLU A 308 -4.54 -11.37 -1.02
N ARG A 309 -3.68 -10.36 -0.79
CA ARG A 309 -2.70 -10.37 0.31
C ARG A 309 -3.37 -10.39 1.69
N THR A 310 -4.52 -9.73 1.84
CA THR A 310 -5.33 -9.77 3.06
C THR A 310 -5.91 -11.17 3.31
N CYS A 311 -6.46 -11.84 2.29
CA CYS A 311 -6.86 -13.25 2.39
C CYS A 311 -5.71 -14.14 2.84
N ALA A 312 -4.55 -14.04 2.17
CA ALA A 312 -3.40 -14.87 2.47
C ALA A 312 -2.87 -14.67 3.90
N LEU A 313 -2.89 -13.44 4.42
CA LEU A 313 -2.60 -13.16 5.83
C LEU A 313 -3.57 -13.88 6.76
N ILE A 314 -4.89 -13.75 6.53
CA ILE A 314 -5.91 -14.37 7.38
C ILE A 314 -5.80 -15.90 7.35
N MET A 315 -5.70 -16.50 6.17
CA MET A 315 -5.52 -17.94 5.98
C MET A 315 -4.24 -18.46 6.66
N MET A 316 -3.09 -17.80 6.47
CA MET A 316 -1.86 -18.15 7.18
C MET A 316 -2.03 -18.01 8.70
N GLY A 317 -2.75 -16.97 9.15
CA GLY A 317 -3.09 -16.76 10.56
C GLY A 317 -3.99 -17.87 11.12
N ILE A 318 -4.95 -18.37 10.35
CA ILE A 318 -5.80 -19.53 10.69
C ILE A 318 -4.93 -20.78 10.83
N ILE A 319 -4.18 -21.12 9.78
CA ILE A 319 -3.32 -22.31 9.70
C ILE A 319 -2.29 -22.34 10.84
N THR A 320 -1.69 -21.20 11.19
CA THR A 320 -0.65 -21.09 12.23
C THR A 320 -1.17 -20.67 13.62
N GLY A 321 -2.49 -20.55 13.81
CA GLY A 321 -3.12 -20.32 15.12
C GLY A 321 -3.16 -18.87 15.63
N TYR A 322 -2.86 -17.87 14.79
CA TYR A 322 -3.05 -16.44 15.12
C TYR A 322 -4.51 -15.97 15.02
N VAL A 323 -5.33 -16.65 14.21
CA VAL A 323 -6.79 -16.46 14.19
C VAL A 323 -7.41 -17.56 15.05
N THR A 324 -8.18 -17.16 16.05
CA THR A 324 -8.84 -18.04 17.01
C THR A 324 -10.09 -18.69 16.40
N ARG A 325 -10.60 -19.74 17.06
CA ARG A 325 -11.83 -20.41 16.64
C ARG A 325 -13.04 -19.45 16.56
N GLN A 326 -13.20 -18.57 17.55
CA GLN A 326 -14.29 -17.58 17.57
C GLN A 326 -14.18 -16.58 16.40
N GLU A 327 -12.96 -16.14 16.06
CA GLU A 327 -12.74 -15.26 14.90
C GLU A 327 -13.00 -15.99 13.56
N ILE A 328 -12.73 -17.29 13.47
CA ILE A 328 -13.09 -18.13 12.32
C ILE A 328 -14.62 -18.27 12.19
N GLU A 329 -15.31 -18.53 13.30
CA GLU A 329 -16.77 -18.65 13.35
C GLU A 329 -17.43 -17.32 12.95
N GLU A 330 -16.93 -16.17 13.43
CA GLU A 330 -17.39 -14.84 13.00
C GLU A 330 -17.14 -14.58 11.50
N LEU A 331 -15.93 -14.89 10.99
CA LEU A 331 -15.62 -14.74 9.57
C LEU A 331 -16.53 -15.60 8.68
N ASN A 332 -16.84 -16.83 9.09
CA ASN A 332 -17.78 -17.69 8.39
C ASN A 332 -19.20 -17.09 8.43
N ASN A 333 -19.73 -16.75 9.61
CA ASN A 333 -21.07 -16.18 9.75
C ASN A 333 -21.29 -14.94 8.85
N GLN A 334 -20.32 -14.03 8.82
CA GLN A 334 -20.40 -12.81 8.01
C GLN A 334 -20.25 -13.07 6.50
N THR A 335 -19.57 -14.14 6.08
CA THR A 335 -19.32 -14.43 4.65
C THR A 335 -20.30 -15.44 4.03
N GLU A 336 -20.89 -16.34 4.83
CA GLU A 336 -21.94 -17.27 4.39
C GLU A 336 -23.26 -16.54 4.08
N TYR A 337 -23.60 -15.48 4.82
CA TYR A 337 -24.82 -14.69 4.58
C TYR A 337 -24.91 -14.07 3.18
N VAL A 338 -23.78 -13.97 2.46
CA VAL A 338 -23.66 -13.22 1.20
C VAL A 338 -23.53 -14.15 -0.03
N ARG A 339 -23.43 -15.48 0.11
CA ARG A 339 -23.06 -16.38 -1.02
C ARG A 339 -23.72 -17.75 -1.08
N SER A 340 -23.71 -18.30 -2.30
CA SER A 340 -24.19 -19.64 -2.65
C SER A 340 -23.25 -20.77 -2.20
N TRP A 341 -23.70 -22.03 -2.34
CA TRP A 341 -23.09 -23.28 -1.85
C TRP A 341 -21.62 -23.58 -2.23
N TRP A 342 -20.95 -22.72 -3.01
CA TRP A 342 -19.52 -22.78 -3.30
C TRP A 342 -18.66 -21.93 -2.34
N ALA A 343 -19.28 -21.27 -1.37
CA ALA A 343 -18.62 -20.39 -0.40
C ALA A 343 -17.51 -21.12 0.36
N CYS A 344 -16.26 -20.72 0.10
CA CYS A 344 -15.11 -21.32 0.76
C CYS A 344 -15.10 -20.95 2.25
N ARG A 345 -15.14 -21.95 3.14
CA ARG A 345 -15.11 -21.74 4.59
C ARG A 345 -13.70 -21.41 5.07
N TRP A 346 -13.60 -20.52 6.06
CA TRP A 346 -12.36 -20.17 6.76
C TRP A 346 -11.89 -21.26 7.75
N ASP A 347 -12.27 -22.51 7.50
CA ASP A 347 -11.89 -23.66 8.32
C ASP A 347 -10.51 -24.22 7.90
N PRO A 348 -9.60 -24.56 8.83
CA PRO A 348 -8.27 -25.07 8.48
C PRO A 348 -8.27 -26.34 7.63
N GLU A 349 -9.19 -27.28 7.85
CA GLU A 349 -9.24 -28.56 7.12
C GLU A 349 -9.84 -28.36 5.73
N PHE A 350 -10.87 -27.51 5.63
CA PHE A 350 -11.42 -27.08 4.34
C PHE A 350 -10.35 -26.35 3.49
N LEU A 351 -9.62 -25.39 4.07
CA LEU A 351 -8.50 -24.71 3.41
C LEU A 351 -7.46 -25.70 2.87
N GLY A 352 -7.12 -26.73 3.64
CA GLY A 352 -6.20 -27.79 3.20
C GLY A 352 -6.76 -28.60 2.03
N THR A 353 -8.05 -28.94 2.07
CA THR A 353 -8.74 -29.67 1.00
C THR A 353 -8.79 -28.85 -0.29
N SER A 354 -9.10 -27.56 -0.21
CA SER A 354 -9.09 -26.67 -1.38
C SER A 354 -7.68 -26.48 -1.96
N CYS A 355 -6.65 -26.33 -1.11
CA CYS A 355 -5.26 -26.32 -1.59
C CYS A 355 -4.89 -27.63 -2.31
N ARG A 356 -5.27 -28.80 -1.78
CA ARG A 356 -5.05 -30.09 -2.45
C ARG A 356 -5.74 -30.17 -3.81
N GLN A 357 -6.97 -29.66 -3.93
CA GLN A 357 -7.71 -29.63 -5.19
C GLN A 357 -7.05 -28.74 -6.23
N ILE A 358 -6.67 -27.50 -5.86
CA ILE A 358 -6.08 -26.52 -6.79
C ILE A 358 -4.66 -26.96 -7.22
N TYR A 359 -3.87 -27.51 -6.29
CA TYR A 359 -2.45 -27.78 -6.54
C TYR A 359 -2.14 -29.23 -6.91
N LYS A 360 -3.13 -30.11 -7.07
CA LYS A 360 -2.94 -31.55 -7.36
C LYS A 360 -1.96 -31.84 -8.51
N SER A 361 -1.91 -30.99 -9.54
CA SER A 361 -0.98 -31.10 -10.68
C SER A 361 0.51 -30.94 -10.33
N HIS A 362 0.84 -30.36 -9.17
CA HIS A 362 2.20 -30.05 -8.76
C HIS A 362 2.68 -30.85 -7.51
N ASP A 363 1.86 -31.80 -7.04
CA ASP A 363 1.92 -32.42 -5.70
C ASP A 363 3.34 -32.79 -5.23
N GLN A 364 4.06 -33.59 -6.02
CA GLN A 364 5.40 -34.08 -5.68
C GLN A 364 6.44 -32.95 -5.45
N THR A 365 6.25 -31.75 -6.05
CA THR A 365 7.24 -30.67 -5.99
C THR A 365 7.13 -29.82 -4.72
N TYR A 366 5.90 -29.56 -4.25
CA TYR A 366 5.67 -28.67 -3.10
C TYR A 366 5.39 -29.41 -1.79
N SER A 367 4.82 -30.62 -1.82
CA SER A 367 4.27 -31.27 -0.62
C SER A 367 5.28 -31.45 0.50
N ARG A 368 6.56 -31.75 0.19
CA ARG A 368 7.65 -31.76 1.20
C ARG A 368 7.96 -30.37 1.77
N GLN A 369 7.97 -29.34 0.92
CA GLN A 369 8.37 -27.98 1.33
C GLN A 369 7.30 -27.31 2.21
N ILE A 370 6.02 -27.43 1.83
CA ILE A 370 4.92 -26.94 2.65
C ILE A 370 4.82 -27.72 3.97
N ARG A 371 5.05 -29.05 3.96
CA ARG A 371 5.12 -29.85 5.19
C ARG A 371 6.22 -29.35 6.13
N ASN A 372 7.44 -29.11 5.63
CA ASN A 372 8.55 -28.58 6.44
C ASN A 372 8.22 -27.21 7.06
N ALA A 373 7.54 -26.32 6.30
CA ALA A 373 7.06 -25.05 6.84
C ALA A 373 6.01 -25.25 7.95
N LEU A 374 5.03 -26.15 7.73
CA LEU A 374 3.97 -26.46 8.70
C LEU A 374 4.52 -27.13 9.97
N GLY A 375 5.57 -27.95 9.87
CA GLY A 375 6.27 -28.57 11.00
C GLY A 375 6.87 -27.60 12.00
N THR A 376 6.99 -26.31 11.65
CA THR A 376 7.38 -25.23 12.58
C THR A 376 6.28 -24.93 13.62
N PHE A 377 5.04 -25.40 13.40
CA PHE A 377 3.86 -25.07 14.22
C PHE A 377 3.16 -26.31 14.81
N ASN A 378 3.33 -26.53 16.11
CA ASN A 378 2.54 -27.51 16.85
C ASN A 378 1.19 -26.88 17.30
N HIS A 379 0.26 -26.69 16.35
CA HIS A 379 -1.08 -26.16 16.64
C HIS A 379 -2.19 -27.03 16.02
N LYS A 380 -3.36 -27.08 16.67
CA LYS A 380 -4.50 -27.90 16.21
C LYS A 380 -4.99 -27.54 14.80
N HIS A 381 -4.98 -26.25 14.44
CA HIS A 381 -5.34 -25.80 13.08
C HIS A 381 -4.32 -26.25 12.04
N THR A 382 -3.03 -26.29 12.39
CA THR A 382 -1.96 -26.78 11.51
C THR A 382 -2.17 -28.28 11.23
N LYS A 383 -2.47 -29.08 12.26
CA LYS A 383 -2.79 -30.51 12.11
C LYS A 383 -4.04 -30.74 11.26
N ALA A 384 -5.09 -29.95 11.44
CA ALA A 384 -6.30 -30.01 10.61
C ALA A 384 -6.02 -29.65 9.14
N PHE A 385 -5.23 -28.60 8.87
CA PHE A 385 -4.80 -28.26 7.50
C PHE A 385 -3.97 -29.36 6.84
N VAL A 386 -3.05 -30.00 7.59
CA VAL A 386 -2.25 -31.15 7.14
C VAL A 386 -3.15 -32.33 6.74
N ARG A 387 -4.19 -32.63 7.52
CA ARG A 387 -5.20 -33.66 7.16
C ARG A 387 -5.96 -33.30 5.88
N GLY A 388 -6.45 -32.07 5.77
CA GLY A 388 -7.17 -31.61 4.58
C GLY A 388 -6.32 -31.68 3.30
N MET A 389 -5.03 -31.34 3.43
CA MET A 389 -4.04 -31.50 2.37
C MET A 389 -3.72 -32.97 2.01
N ALA A 390 -4.13 -33.93 2.85
CA ALA A 390 -3.73 -35.34 2.80
C ALA A 390 -2.20 -35.56 2.79
N LEU A 391 -1.48 -34.75 3.55
CA LEU A 391 -0.05 -34.97 3.81
C LEU A 391 0.12 -36.00 4.94
N GLU A 392 1.23 -36.74 4.93
CA GLU A 392 1.61 -37.57 6.08
C GLU A 392 1.71 -36.72 7.36
N PRO A 393 1.42 -37.29 8.54
CA PRO A 393 1.50 -36.57 9.82
C PRO A 393 2.85 -35.86 10.04
N LEU A 394 2.79 -34.71 10.73
CA LEU A 394 3.94 -33.91 11.14
C LEU A 394 4.65 -34.49 12.38
#